data_AF-A0A2W6B3K4-F1
#
_entry.id   AF-A0A2W6B3K4-F1
#
_cell.length_a   1.000
_cell.length_b   1.000
_cell.length_c   1.000
_cell.angle_alpha   90.00
_cell.angle_beta   90.00
_cell.angle_gamma   90.00
#
_symmetry.space_group_name_H-M   'P 1'
#
loop_
_entity.id
_entity.type
_entity.pdbx_description
1 polymer ?
#
loop_
_entity_poly.entity_id
_entity_poly.type
_entity_poly.pdbx_seq_one_letter_code
_entity_poly.pdbx_strand_id
1 'polypeptide(L)'
;MKPQFSLHRASTSVALLLIAIMMLGLAGCDTSSPAAQGQAAQLQPTIQPQANGSKEDVPDEVVHNADFGTWNYVALKNMNGAVIYNGGKKIGPGDIYAMISYKVQTDDGVRSYMEANRKLIAQVAKQSGQAEVYIYFSPYLPVDQFRSFAQAHGLSIAQSFVRATRSDPNTPYTTFETMGFGPHQPGELIAKGVDPIPQLELEGRFSQLTHDFPGLELKGVFYTRAWVNTSELPAITANAQVYYLDVTANVVRSDLAAAGIPNANNIDVENNSLGAVYDLVEHPSKPRK
;
A
#
# COMPACT_ATOMS: atom_id res chain seq x y z
N MET A 1 -17.54 14.02 58.59
CA MET A 1 -16.86 13.08 57.68
C MET A 1 -16.59 13.81 56.36
N LYS A 2 -15.32 14.02 56.00
CA LYS A 2 -14.90 14.62 54.72
C LYS A 2 -14.23 13.52 53.89
N PRO A 3 -14.45 13.41 52.57
CA PRO A 3 -13.57 12.62 51.73
C PRO A 3 -12.42 13.50 51.20
N GLN A 4 -11.21 12.98 51.34
CA GLN A 4 -10.02 13.43 50.61
C GLN A 4 -9.89 12.55 49.36
N PHE A 5 -9.75 13.17 48.18
CA PHE A 5 -9.23 12.49 46.99
C PHE A 5 -7.94 13.20 46.56
N SER A 6 -6.85 12.44 46.59
CA SER A 6 -5.54 12.85 46.11
C SER A 6 -5.35 12.37 44.66
N LEU A 7 -4.96 13.31 43.81
CA LEU A 7 -4.44 13.10 42.46
C LEU A 7 -2.97 12.67 42.55
N HIS A 8 -2.55 11.62 41.84
CA HIS A 8 -1.22 11.58 41.22
C HIS A 8 -1.19 10.71 39.95
N ARG A 9 -0.56 11.29 38.92
CA ARG A 9 -0.24 10.74 37.60
C ARG A 9 1.11 10.02 37.63
N ALA A 10 1.27 8.96 36.83
CA ALA A 10 2.46 8.63 36.02
C ALA A 10 2.06 7.43 35.14
N SER A 11 2.01 7.50 33.80
CA SER A 11 3.11 7.59 32.82
C SER A 11 4.06 6.39 32.84
N THR A 12 3.81 5.40 31.99
CA THR A 12 4.86 4.55 31.42
C THR A 12 4.46 4.03 30.04
N SER A 13 5.26 4.42 29.05
CA SER A 13 5.28 3.95 27.67
C SER A 13 5.87 2.54 27.57
N VAL A 14 5.29 1.67 26.75
CA VAL A 14 5.91 0.45 26.18
C VAL A 14 5.22 0.21 24.82
N ALA A 15 5.83 0.61 23.69
CA ALA A 15 6.79 -0.12 22.84
C ALA A 15 6.14 -1.21 21.95
N LEU A 16 6.45 -1.08 20.66
CA LEU A 16 6.01 -1.87 19.50
C LEU A 16 6.02 -3.38 19.72
N LEU A 17 5.00 -4.07 19.19
CA LEU A 17 5.03 -5.51 18.95
C LEU A 17 5.11 -5.79 17.44
N LEU A 18 6.28 -6.27 17.00
CA LEU A 18 6.51 -6.91 15.70
C LEU A 18 5.90 -8.32 15.71
N ILE A 19 5.10 -8.65 14.69
CA ILE A 19 4.64 -10.02 14.45
C ILE A 19 5.69 -10.72 13.58
N ALA A 20 6.35 -11.73 14.15
CA ALA A 20 7.16 -12.71 13.44
C ALA A 20 6.34 -14.00 13.27
N ILE A 21 6.17 -14.45 12.02
CA ILE A 21 5.56 -15.75 11.69
C ILE A 21 6.67 -16.81 11.69
N MET A 22 6.67 -17.69 12.69
CA MET A 22 7.35 -18.99 12.63
C MET A 22 6.30 -20.09 12.46
N MET A 23 6.41 -20.88 11.41
CA MET A 23 5.77 -22.20 11.33
C MET A 23 6.85 -23.28 11.39
N LEU A 24 6.77 -24.06 12.46
CA LEU A 24 7.46 -25.33 12.66
C LEU A 24 6.88 -26.39 11.73
N GLY A 25 7.76 -27.10 11.02
CA GLY A 25 7.50 -28.43 10.49
C GLY A 25 8.56 -29.39 11.04
N LEU A 26 8.16 -30.26 11.97
CA LEU A 26 8.94 -31.42 12.43
C LEU A 26 8.39 -32.67 11.75
N ALA A 27 9.29 -33.50 11.20
CA ALA A 27 9.47 -34.93 11.52
C ALA A 27 10.14 -35.69 10.37
N GLY A 28 11.17 -36.48 10.71
CA GLY A 28 11.69 -37.55 9.83
C GLY A 28 13.15 -37.97 10.11
N CYS A 29 13.34 -38.91 11.03
CA CYS A 29 14.50 -39.79 11.29
C CYS A 29 15.07 -40.45 10.00
N ASP A 30 16.27 -41.06 9.87
CA ASP A 30 17.26 -41.59 10.81
C ASP A 30 18.59 -41.95 10.08
N THR A 31 19.67 -42.05 10.87
CA THR A 31 20.93 -42.84 10.76
C THR A 31 21.65 -43.11 9.42
N SER A 32 22.93 -42.70 9.34
CA SER A 32 24.09 -43.63 9.29
C SER A 32 25.45 -42.90 9.23
N SER A 33 26.39 -43.32 10.07
CA SER A 33 27.84 -42.99 10.09
C SER A 33 28.62 -43.83 9.04
N PRO A 34 29.91 -43.56 8.68
CA PRO A 34 31.03 -43.63 9.62
C PRO A 34 32.19 -42.62 9.41
N ALA A 35 33.07 -42.62 10.40
CA ALA A 35 34.28 -41.82 10.56
C ALA A 35 35.41 -42.12 9.56
N ALA A 36 36.24 -41.10 9.28
CA ALA A 36 37.64 -41.27 8.94
C ALA A 36 38.48 -40.04 9.38
N GLN A 37 39.39 -40.34 10.31
CA GLN A 37 40.65 -39.72 10.72
C GLN A 37 41.25 -38.58 9.87
N GLY A 38 41.80 -37.56 10.55
CA GLY A 38 42.88 -36.75 9.97
C GLY A 38 43.17 -35.41 10.65
N GLN A 39 44.24 -35.40 11.45
CA GLN A 39 45.16 -34.27 11.69
C GLN A 39 44.72 -33.10 12.59
N ALA A 40 45.41 -33.05 13.74
CA ALA A 40 45.53 -31.88 14.58
C ALA A 40 46.35 -30.79 13.87
N ALA A 41 45.71 -29.64 13.60
CA ALA A 41 46.38 -28.40 13.27
C ALA A 41 46.17 -27.42 14.44
N GLN A 42 47.27 -26.88 14.96
CA GLN A 42 47.28 -25.85 16.00
C GLN A 42 46.52 -24.61 15.51
N LEU A 43 45.40 -24.29 16.16
CA LEU A 43 44.70 -23.03 15.95
C LEU A 43 45.35 -21.96 16.83
N GLN A 44 46.21 -21.13 16.23
CA GLN A 44 46.40 -19.76 16.72
C GLN A 44 45.12 -18.97 16.42
N PRO A 45 44.64 -18.09 17.32
CA PRO A 45 43.53 -17.21 17.02
C PRO A 45 44.02 -16.16 16.01
N THR A 46 43.87 -16.45 14.72
CA THR A 46 43.86 -15.41 13.70
C THR A 46 42.55 -14.67 13.86
N ILE A 47 42.59 -13.48 14.46
CA ILE A 47 41.54 -12.48 14.30
C ILE A 47 41.53 -12.17 12.80
N GLN A 48 40.69 -12.86 12.04
CA GLN A 48 40.28 -12.36 10.73
C GLN A 48 39.62 -11.01 11.00
N PRO A 49 40.05 -9.91 10.36
CA PRO A 49 39.20 -8.75 10.27
C PRO A 49 37.89 -9.25 9.68
N GLN A 50 36.82 -9.28 10.50
CA GLN A 50 35.49 -9.29 9.93
C GLN A 50 35.44 -8.04 9.06
N ALA A 51 35.48 -8.24 7.75
CA ALA A 51 35.01 -7.24 6.83
C ALA A 51 33.55 -7.00 7.23
N ASN A 52 33.33 -5.99 8.07
CA ASN A 52 32.11 -5.20 8.05
C ASN A 52 32.09 -4.53 6.67
N GLY A 53 31.81 -5.32 5.63
CA GLY A 53 31.26 -4.82 4.40
C GLY A 53 29.85 -4.38 4.75
N SER A 54 29.72 -3.14 5.23
CA SER A 54 28.51 -2.39 4.91
C SER A 54 28.31 -2.60 3.41
N LYS A 55 27.18 -3.20 3.01
CA LYS A 55 26.77 -3.12 1.61
C LYS A 55 26.86 -1.65 1.25
N GLU A 56 27.83 -1.33 0.42
CA GLU A 56 27.99 -0.01 -0.13
C GLU A 56 26.69 0.24 -0.90
N ASP A 57 25.87 1.19 -0.43
CA ASP A 57 24.63 1.59 -1.07
C ASP A 57 25.00 2.14 -2.46
N VAL A 58 25.09 1.27 -3.46
CA VAL A 58 25.23 1.72 -4.84
C VAL A 58 23.93 2.47 -5.18
N PRO A 59 24.00 3.73 -5.63
CA PRO A 59 22.80 4.52 -5.86
C PRO A 59 21.86 3.84 -6.87
N ASP A 60 20.55 3.97 -6.65
CA ASP A 60 19.57 3.60 -7.67
C ASP A 60 19.89 4.36 -8.98
N GLU A 61 19.93 3.64 -10.11
CA GLU A 61 20.17 4.25 -11.42
C GLU A 61 18.87 4.89 -11.92
N VAL A 62 18.87 6.21 -12.11
CA VAL A 62 17.76 6.92 -12.74
C VAL A 62 17.73 6.56 -14.23
N VAL A 63 16.69 5.83 -14.65
CA VAL A 63 16.49 5.45 -16.06
C VAL A 63 15.71 6.50 -16.83
N HIS A 64 14.81 7.21 -16.15
CA HIS A 64 14.00 8.27 -16.75
C HIS A 64 13.37 9.12 -15.64
N ASN A 65 13.05 10.38 -15.93
CA ASN A 65 12.26 11.23 -15.05
C ASN A 65 11.52 12.26 -15.91
N ALA A 66 10.32 12.65 -15.47
CA ALA A 66 9.55 13.68 -16.13
C ALA A 66 8.77 14.53 -15.12
N ASP A 67 8.52 15.78 -15.49
CA ASP A 67 7.81 16.77 -14.69
C ASP A 67 6.52 17.21 -15.42
N PHE A 68 5.39 17.09 -14.72
CA PHE A 68 4.05 17.42 -15.19
C PHE A 68 3.49 18.67 -14.47
N GLY A 69 4.38 19.48 -13.89
CA GLY A 69 4.12 20.75 -13.21
C GLY A 69 3.66 20.58 -11.77
N THR A 70 2.53 19.91 -11.54
CA THR A 70 1.99 19.69 -10.18
C THR A 70 2.51 18.43 -9.52
N TRP A 71 3.07 17.53 -10.32
CA TRP A 71 3.70 16.29 -9.90
C TRP A 71 4.81 15.94 -10.89
N ASN A 72 5.74 15.11 -10.45
CA ASN A 72 6.79 14.53 -11.27
C ASN A 72 6.93 13.05 -10.92
N TYR A 73 7.70 12.32 -11.70
CA TYR A 73 8.12 10.99 -11.31
C TYR A 73 9.59 10.75 -11.64
N VAL A 74 10.17 9.81 -10.92
CA VAL A 74 11.50 9.26 -11.21
C VAL A 74 11.34 7.76 -11.39
N ALA A 75 11.77 7.25 -12.53
CA ALA A 75 11.92 5.83 -12.78
C ALA A 75 13.35 5.40 -12.47
N LEU A 76 13.46 4.38 -11.63
CA LEU A 76 14.70 3.87 -11.07
C LEU A 76 14.84 2.41 -11.48
N LYS A 77 16.05 2.02 -11.86
CA LYS A 77 16.43 0.62 -12.02
C LYS A 77 17.11 0.17 -10.74
N ASN A 78 16.50 -0.81 -10.08
CA ASN A 78 17.06 -1.36 -8.86
C ASN A 78 18.31 -2.18 -9.18
N MET A 79 19.49 -1.67 -8.81
CA MET A 79 20.76 -2.33 -9.12
C MET A 79 21.25 -3.29 -8.02
N ASN A 80 20.65 -3.29 -6.82
CA ASN A 80 21.30 -3.85 -5.62
C ASN A 80 20.63 -5.05 -4.96
N GLY A 81 19.61 -5.62 -5.61
CA GLY A 81 18.92 -6.80 -5.07
C GLY A 81 18.24 -6.56 -3.72
N ALA A 82 18.02 -5.29 -3.34
CA ALA A 82 17.07 -4.93 -2.30
C ALA A 82 15.68 -5.26 -2.84
N VAL A 83 14.93 -6.08 -2.13
CA VAL A 83 13.54 -6.36 -2.51
C VAL A 83 12.68 -5.22 -2.00
N ILE A 84 12.21 -4.36 -2.91
CA ILE A 84 11.18 -3.37 -2.59
C ILE A 84 9.82 -4.06 -2.73
N TYR A 85 8.97 -3.88 -1.73
CA TYR A 85 7.58 -4.33 -1.79
C TYR A 85 6.68 -3.11 -2.01
N ASN A 86 6.08 -2.99 -3.19
CA ASN A 86 5.05 -1.98 -3.45
C ASN A 86 3.74 -2.68 -3.82
N GLY A 87 2.69 -2.41 -3.04
CA GLY A 87 1.41 -3.11 -3.13
C GLY A 87 1.53 -4.63 -3.05
N GLY A 88 2.53 -5.14 -2.32
CA GLY A 88 2.85 -6.56 -2.22
C GLY A 88 3.81 -7.08 -3.31
N LYS A 89 3.97 -6.40 -4.45
CA LYS A 89 4.85 -6.84 -5.54
C LYS A 89 6.32 -6.74 -5.14
N LYS A 90 7.05 -7.84 -5.23
CA LYS A 90 8.51 -7.90 -5.09
C LYS A 90 9.15 -7.31 -6.35
N ILE A 91 9.85 -6.20 -6.20
CA ILE A 91 10.71 -5.59 -7.23
C ILE A 91 12.11 -6.20 -7.07
N GLY A 92 12.55 -6.93 -8.08
CA GLY A 92 13.82 -7.65 -8.09
C GLY A 92 14.99 -6.81 -8.63
N PRO A 93 16.23 -7.35 -8.54
CA PRO A 93 17.38 -6.75 -9.20
C PRO A 93 17.16 -6.66 -10.71
N GLY A 94 17.44 -5.48 -11.28
CA GLY A 94 17.26 -5.18 -12.70
C GLY A 94 15.85 -4.73 -13.09
N ASP A 95 14.87 -4.85 -12.19
CA ASP A 95 13.53 -4.33 -12.43
C ASP A 95 13.52 -2.80 -12.38
N ILE A 96 12.68 -2.21 -13.22
CA ILE A 96 12.40 -0.78 -13.22
C ILE A 96 11.12 -0.54 -12.42
N TYR A 97 11.16 0.43 -11.52
CA TYR A 97 10.00 0.94 -10.82
C TYR A 97 9.97 2.46 -10.92
N ALA A 98 8.79 3.07 -10.79
CA ALA A 98 8.66 4.52 -10.85
C ALA A 98 7.99 5.05 -9.58
N MET A 99 8.50 6.16 -9.06
CA MET A 99 7.95 6.84 -7.89
C MET A 99 7.37 8.19 -8.28
N ILE A 100 6.09 8.38 -7.99
CA ILE A 100 5.41 9.66 -8.21
C ILE A 100 5.61 10.56 -6.99
N SER A 101 6.00 11.81 -7.24
CA SER A 101 6.19 12.84 -6.21
C SER A 101 5.36 14.08 -6.52
N TYR A 102 4.80 14.68 -5.48
CA TYR A 102 4.08 15.95 -5.53
C TYR A 102 4.08 16.62 -4.14
N LYS A 103 3.52 17.82 -4.02
CA LYS A 103 3.48 18.57 -2.76
C LYS A 103 2.46 17.96 -1.77
N VAL A 104 2.80 16.82 -1.18
CA VAL A 104 1.90 16.04 -0.29
C VAL A 104 1.66 16.70 1.08
N GLN A 105 2.53 17.64 1.48
CA GLN A 105 2.52 18.23 2.81
C GLN A 105 1.54 19.39 2.98
N THR A 106 0.96 19.91 1.89
CA THR A 106 0.00 21.03 1.95
C THR A 106 -1.30 20.65 1.27
N ASP A 107 -2.43 21.13 1.80
CA ASP A 107 -3.75 20.89 1.20
C ASP A 107 -3.82 21.36 -0.26
N ASP A 108 -3.25 22.55 -0.54
CA ASP A 108 -3.18 23.11 -1.89
C ASP A 108 -2.36 22.22 -2.84
N GLY A 109 -1.29 21.61 -2.34
CA GLY A 109 -0.46 20.70 -3.12
C GLY A 109 -1.19 19.41 -3.48
N VAL A 110 -1.94 18.84 -2.53
CA VAL A 110 -2.79 17.66 -2.76
C VAL A 110 -3.93 17.99 -3.74
N ARG A 111 -4.62 19.11 -3.55
CA ARG A 111 -5.70 19.55 -4.45
C ARG A 111 -5.19 19.83 -5.86
N SER A 112 -4.05 20.50 -6.00
CA SER A 112 -3.43 20.78 -7.30
C SER A 112 -3.09 19.49 -8.06
N TYR A 113 -2.55 18.49 -7.34
CA TYR A 113 -2.29 17.17 -7.90
C TYR A 113 -3.57 16.49 -8.39
N MET A 114 -4.62 16.45 -7.55
CA MET A 114 -5.89 15.84 -7.90
C MET A 114 -6.54 16.51 -9.13
N GLU A 115 -6.51 17.84 -9.19
CA GLU A 115 -7.05 18.61 -10.31
C GLU A 115 -6.29 18.36 -11.62
N ALA A 116 -4.96 18.25 -11.55
CA ALA A 116 -4.16 17.87 -12.70
C ALA A 116 -4.52 16.46 -13.17
N ASN A 117 -4.65 15.50 -12.26
CA ASN A 117 -4.96 14.13 -12.60
C ASN A 117 -6.38 13.93 -13.17
N ARG A 118 -7.36 14.69 -12.68
CA ARG A 118 -8.71 14.71 -13.27
C ARG A 118 -8.70 15.04 -14.77
N LYS A 119 -7.77 15.89 -15.22
CA LYS A 119 -7.60 16.21 -16.66
C LYS A 119 -6.99 15.06 -17.45
N LEU A 120 -6.21 14.19 -16.80
CA LEU A 120 -5.58 13.00 -17.41
C LEU A 120 -6.61 11.89 -17.70
N ILE A 121 -7.70 11.82 -16.92
CA ILE A 121 -8.76 10.81 -17.09
C ILE A 121 -9.27 10.77 -18.54
N ALA A 122 -9.56 11.93 -19.14
CA ALA A 122 -10.04 12.01 -20.52
C ALA A 122 -9.00 11.59 -21.55
N GLN A 123 -7.71 11.68 -21.23
CA GLN A 123 -6.62 11.22 -22.10
C GLN A 123 -6.46 9.70 -22.01
N VAL A 124 -6.43 9.16 -20.78
CA VAL A 124 -6.33 7.72 -20.53
C VAL A 124 -7.56 6.97 -21.06
N ALA A 125 -8.76 7.57 -20.96
CA ALA A 125 -9.98 6.97 -21.47
C ALA A 125 -10.01 6.76 -23.00
N LYS A 126 -9.15 7.47 -23.76
CA LYS A 126 -9.01 7.30 -25.21
C LYS A 126 -8.06 6.16 -25.59
N GLN A 127 -7.30 5.64 -24.63
CA GLN A 127 -6.43 4.49 -24.85
C GLN A 127 -7.26 3.20 -24.90
N SER A 128 -6.72 2.15 -25.51
CA SER A 128 -7.35 0.82 -25.51
C SER A 128 -6.82 -0.04 -24.36
N GLY A 129 -7.66 -0.91 -23.82
CA GLY A 129 -7.25 -1.92 -22.83
C GLY A 129 -7.61 -1.53 -21.40
N GLN A 130 -6.83 -2.02 -20.44
CA GLN A 130 -7.04 -1.77 -19.02
C GLN A 130 -6.16 -0.64 -18.51
N ALA A 131 -6.72 0.19 -17.64
CA ALA A 131 -6.02 1.17 -16.84
C ALA A 131 -5.96 0.69 -15.39
N GLU A 132 -4.80 0.88 -14.76
CA GLU A 132 -4.70 0.82 -13.31
C GLU A 132 -5.27 2.11 -12.71
N VAL A 133 -6.11 1.96 -11.69
CA VAL A 133 -6.78 3.07 -11.03
C VAL A 133 -6.68 2.98 -9.52
N TYR A 134 -6.61 4.14 -8.89
CA TYR A 134 -6.78 4.30 -7.46
C TYR A 134 -8.07 5.07 -7.21
N ILE A 135 -9.07 4.43 -6.60
CA ILE A 135 -10.40 5.01 -6.39
C ILE A 135 -10.54 5.36 -4.91
N TYR A 136 -10.89 6.61 -4.62
CA TYR A 136 -11.13 7.13 -3.29
C TYR A 136 -12.63 7.46 -3.16
N PHE A 137 -13.28 7.01 -2.10
CA PHE A 137 -14.71 7.20 -1.86
C PHE A 137 -14.99 8.35 -0.89
N SER A 138 -16.19 8.94 -0.95
CA SER A 138 -16.58 10.07 -0.09
C SER A 138 -17.55 9.66 1.03
N PRO A 139 -17.12 9.68 2.31
CA PRO A 139 -15.79 9.27 2.79
C PRO A 139 -15.62 7.74 2.77
N TYR A 140 -16.74 7.00 2.77
CA TYR A 140 -16.79 5.54 2.74
C TYR A 140 -17.91 5.07 1.83
N LEU A 141 -17.66 3.99 1.12
CA LEU A 141 -18.68 3.21 0.43
C LEU A 141 -18.99 1.96 1.27
N PRO A 142 -20.24 1.76 1.75
CA PRO A 142 -20.60 0.54 2.46
C PRO A 142 -20.20 -0.72 1.69
N VAL A 143 -19.77 -1.78 2.39
CA VAL A 143 -19.14 -2.95 1.75
C VAL A 143 -20.03 -3.56 0.65
N ASP A 144 -21.33 -3.73 0.89
CA ASP A 144 -22.25 -4.27 -0.11
C ASP A 144 -22.43 -3.34 -1.33
N GLN A 145 -22.41 -2.03 -1.10
CA GLN A 145 -22.44 -1.06 -2.19
C GLN A 145 -21.13 -1.09 -2.98
N PHE A 146 -19.99 -1.29 -2.32
CA PHE A 146 -18.71 -1.46 -2.97
C PHE A 146 -18.65 -2.73 -3.83
N ARG A 147 -19.14 -3.87 -3.32
CA ARG A 147 -19.24 -5.12 -4.10
C ARG A 147 -20.05 -4.88 -5.38
N SER A 148 -21.20 -4.22 -5.25
CA SER A 148 -22.08 -3.86 -6.38
C SER A 148 -21.40 -2.91 -7.36
N PHE A 149 -20.72 -1.87 -6.85
CA PHE A 149 -19.95 -0.91 -7.64
C PHE A 149 -18.82 -1.58 -8.42
N ALA A 150 -18.04 -2.45 -7.77
CA ALA A 150 -16.94 -3.17 -8.39
C ALA A 150 -17.43 -4.10 -9.52
N GLN A 151 -18.55 -4.78 -9.30
CA GLN A 151 -19.17 -5.61 -10.33
C GLN A 151 -19.71 -4.79 -11.50
N ALA A 152 -20.43 -3.69 -11.22
CA ALA A 152 -21.04 -2.82 -12.22
C ALA A 152 -20.01 -2.21 -13.17
N HIS A 153 -18.86 -1.79 -12.64
CA HIS A 153 -17.76 -1.22 -13.43
C HIS A 153 -16.74 -2.27 -13.90
N GLY A 154 -16.95 -3.55 -13.56
CA GLY A 154 -16.08 -4.64 -13.98
C GLY A 154 -14.64 -4.51 -13.50
N LEU A 155 -14.47 -4.07 -12.26
CA LEU A 155 -13.15 -3.89 -11.65
C LEU A 155 -12.48 -5.25 -11.40
N SER A 156 -11.19 -5.33 -11.71
CA SER A 156 -10.28 -6.37 -11.20
C SER A 156 -9.50 -5.78 -10.03
N ILE A 157 -9.76 -6.25 -8.82
CA ILE A 157 -9.28 -5.61 -7.60
C ILE A 157 -7.89 -6.14 -7.22
N ALA A 158 -6.91 -5.26 -7.05
CA ALA A 158 -5.65 -5.64 -6.39
C ALA A 158 -5.75 -5.43 -4.88
N GLN A 159 -6.32 -4.31 -4.45
CA GLN A 159 -6.45 -4.01 -3.02
C GLN A 159 -7.72 -3.22 -2.74
N SER A 160 -8.39 -3.55 -1.65
CA SER A 160 -9.49 -2.77 -1.07
C SER A 160 -9.19 -2.51 0.39
N PHE A 161 -9.37 -1.27 0.84
CA PHE A 161 -9.12 -0.91 2.22
C PHE A 161 -10.42 -0.49 2.89
N VAL A 162 -10.81 -1.26 3.90
CA VAL A 162 -12.01 -1.07 4.69
C VAL A 162 -11.66 -0.38 6.00
N ARG A 163 -12.44 0.63 6.36
CA ARG A 163 -12.28 1.41 7.57
C ARG A 163 -13.25 0.93 8.64
N ALA A 164 -12.74 0.78 9.86
CA ALA A 164 -13.53 0.77 11.08
C ALA A 164 -13.14 1.98 11.94
N THR A 165 -14.10 2.57 12.64
CA THR A 165 -13.85 3.75 13.47
C THR A 165 -14.52 3.63 14.82
N ARG A 166 -13.92 4.23 15.84
CA ARG A 166 -14.55 4.41 17.15
C ARG A 166 -14.57 5.89 17.50
N SER A 167 -15.76 6.41 17.75
CA SER A 167 -15.90 7.71 18.41
C SER A 167 -15.71 7.53 19.91
N ASP A 168 -14.64 8.11 20.45
CA ASP A 168 -14.44 8.22 21.89
C ASP A 168 -14.79 9.64 22.31
N PRO A 169 -15.80 9.85 23.18
CA PRO A 169 -16.18 11.18 23.63
C PRO A 169 -15.07 11.90 24.41
N ASN A 170 -14.05 11.19 24.87
CA ASN A 170 -12.94 11.72 25.66
C ASN A 170 -11.68 12.02 24.84
N THR A 171 -11.63 11.64 23.57
CA THR A 171 -10.52 11.99 22.67
C THR A 171 -10.98 13.02 21.64
N PRO A 172 -10.13 14.01 21.31
CA PRO A 172 -10.46 14.96 20.25
C PRO A 172 -10.44 14.33 18.85
N TYR A 173 -10.02 13.06 18.72
CA TYR A 173 -9.85 12.36 17.45
C TYR A 173 -10.46 10.97 17.50
N THR A 174 -11.13 10.59 16.41
CA THR A 174 -11.66 9.25 16.15
C THR A 174 -10.52 8.24 15.99
N THR A 175 -10.53 7.15 16.74
CA THR A 175 -9.64 6.00 16.47
C THR A 175 -10.11 5.33 15.18
N PHE A 176 -9.19 5.03 14.28
CA PHE A 176 -9.48 4.28 13.07
C PHE A 176 -8.60 3.05 12.96
N GLU A 177 -9.19 1.97 12.47
CA GLU A 177 -8.49 0.75 12.08
C GLU A 177 -8.75 0.46 10.61
N THR A 178 -7.73 -0.06 9.94
CA THR A 178 -7.76 -0.34 8.50
C THR A 178 -7.58 -1.83 8.25
N MET A 179 -8.50 -2.43 7.51
CA MET A 179 -8.39 -3.80 7.00
C MET A 179 -8.11 -3.76 5.50
N GLY A 180 -6.95 -4.26 5.09
CA GLY A 180 -6.61 -4.46 3.67
C GLY A 180 -7.06 -5.83 3.17
N PHE A 181 -7.84 -5.85 2.10
CA PHE A 181 -8.27 -7.03 1.35
C PHE A 181 -7.60 -7.02 -0.02
N GLY A 182 -7.18 -8.18 -0.50
CA GLY A 182 -6.46 -8.34 -1.76
C GLY A 182 -6.09 -9.80 -1.96
N PRO A 183 -5.52 -10.15 -3.11
CA PRO A 183 -5.07 -11.51 -3.34
C PRO A 183 -3.94 -11.87 -2.39
N HIS A 184 -3.83 -13.17 -2.10
CA HIS A 184 -2.81 -13.70 -1.20
C HIS A 184 -1.40 -13.58 -1.79
N GLN A 185 -1.28 -13.50 -3.12
CA GLN A 185 0.01 -13.37 -3.78
C GLN A 185 0.24 -11.97 -4.35
N PRO A 186 1.46 -11.44 -4.18
CA PRO A 186 1.96 -10.29 -4.90
C PRO A 186 1.65 -10.29 -6.41
N GLY A 187 1.00 -9.23 -6.90
CA GLY A 187 0.76 -9.04 -8.34
C GLY A 187 -0.38 -9.85 -8.95
N GLU A 188 -1.06 -10.68 -8.15
CA GLU A 188 -2.36 -11.23 -8.55
C GLU A 188 -3.45 -10.16 -8.48
N LEU A 189 -4.59 -10.43 -9.13
CA LEU A 189 -5.79 -9.62 -9.06
C LEU A 189 -6.95 -10.52 -8.66
N ILE A 190 -7.83 -10.02 -7.78
CA ILE A 190 -9.16 -10.59 -7.62
C ILE A 190 -9.91 -10.33 -8.93
N ALA A 191 -10.17 -11.39 -9.68
CA ALA A 191 -10.78 -11.32 -10.99
C ALA A 191 -12.17 -10.68 -10.94
N LYS A 192 -12.57 -10.03 -12.05
CA LYS A 192 -13.92 -9.49 -12.21
C LYS A 192 -14.99 -10.54 -11.88
N GLY A 193 -15.94 -10.17 -11.01
CA GLY A 193 -17.04 -11.04 -10.59
C GLY A 193 -16.75 -11.94 -9.40
N VAL A 194 -15.51 -11.94 -8.89
CA VAL A 194 -15.16 -12.54 -7.59
C VAL A 194 -15.41 -11.49 -6.50
N ASP A 195 -15.88 -11.93 -5.33
CA ASP A 195 -16.13 -11.02 -4.19
C ASP A 195 -14.81 -10.34 -3.77
N PRO A 196 -14.68 -9.01 -3.92
CA PRO A 196 -13.46 -8.29 -3.59
C PRO A 196 -13.22 -8.16 -2.09
N ILE A 197 -14.23 -8.44 -1.26
CA ILE A 197 -14.16 -8.40 0.20
C ILE A 197 -14.96 -9.60 0.71
N PRO A 198 -14.41 -10.83 0.74
CA PRO A 198 -15.15 -12.02 1.16
C PRO A 198 -15.79 -11.84 2.55
N GLN A 199 -17.10 -12.09 2.66
CA GLN A 199 -17.85 -11.82 3.89
C GLN A 199 -17.28 -12.51 5.13
N LEU A 200 -16.91 -13.79 5.01
CA LEU A 200 -16.35 -14.57 6.13
C LEU A 200 -15.00 -13.99 6.60
N GLU A 201 -14.18 -13.52 5.67
CA GLU A 201 -12.89 -12.91 5.99
C GLU A 201 -13.07 -11.55 6.66
N LEU A 202 -14.02 -10.75 6.18
CA LEU A 202 -14.38 -9.48 6.79
C LEU A 202 -14.85 -9.66 8.23
N GLU A 203 -15.76 -10.61 8.47
CA GLU A 203 -16.28 -10.92 9.81
C GLU A 203 -15.16 -11.39 10.74
N GLY A 204 -14.29 -12.28 10.28
CA GLY A 204 -13.16 -12.77 11.09
C GLY A 204 -12.18 -11.64 11.47
N ARG A 205 -11.76 -10.83 10.50
CA ARG A 205 -10.85 -9.70 10.73
C ARG A 205 -11.49 -8.63 11.62
N PHE A 206 -12.76 -8.31 11.38
CA PHE A 206 -13.47 -7.31 12.17
C PHE A 206 -13.72 -7.81 13.61
N SER A 207 -14.09 -9.08 13.79
CA SER A 207 -14.21 -9.69 15.12
C SER A 207 -12.90 -9.58 15.90
N GLN A 208 -11.76 -9.89 15.28
CA GLN A 208 -10.45 -9.74 15.91
C GLN A 208 -10.17 -8.28 16.30
N LEU A 209 -10.43 -7.33 15.39
CA LEU A 209 -10.24 -5.90 15.69
C LEU A 209 -11.15 -5.43 16.83
N THR A 210 -12.41 -5.86 16.89
CA THR A 210 -13.33 -5.46 17.96
C THR A 210 -12.99 -6.09 19.32
N HIS A 211 -12.30 -7.24 19.33
CA HIS A 211 -11.74 -7.81 20.55
C HIS A 211 -10.63 -6.93 21.12
N ASP A 212 -9.70 -6.49 20.27
CA ASP A 212 -8.54 -5.68 20.67
C ASP A 212 -8.93 -4.20 20.91
N PHE A 213 -9.94 -3.72 20.19
CA PHE A 213 -10.47 -2.37 20.24
C PHE A 213 -12.01 -2.37 20.36
N PRO A 214 -12.53 -2.59 21.58
CA PRO A 214 -13.97 -2.57 21.81
C PRO A 214 -14.60 -1.24 21.39
N GLY A 215 -15.78 -1.31 20.78
CA GLY A 215 -16.56 -0.15 20.31
C GLY A 215 -16.20 0.35 18.91
N LEU A 216 -15.39 -0.37 18.15
CA LEU A 216 -15.23 -0.09 16.72
C LEU A 216 -16.53 -0.36 15.94
N GLU A 217 -16.83 0.53 15.00
CA GLU A 217 -17.91 0.39 14.03
C GLU A 217 -17.34 0.29 12.62
N LEU A 218 -17.79 -0.71 11.86
CA LEU A 218 -17.45 -0.83 10.45
C LEU A 218 -18.08 0.31 9.65
N LYS A 219 -17.28 1.07 8.89
CA LYS A 219 -17.78 2.18 8.06
C LYS A 219 -17.91 1.79 6.58
N GLY A 220 -16.88 1.19 6.00
CA GLY A 220 -16.88 0.78 4.60
C GLY A 220 -15.54 0.98 3.91
N VAL A 221 -15.54 0.85 2.59
CA VAL A 221 -14.35 1.01 1.74
C VAL A 221 -14.09 2.50 1.53
N PHE A 222 -12.91 2.99 1.91
CA PHE A 222 -12.51 4.37 1.62
C PHE A 222 -11.61 4.45 0.38
N TYR A 223 -10.95 3.35 0.02
CA TYR A 223 -9.98 3.31 -1.05
C TYR A 223 -9.87 1.91 -1.68
N THR A 224 -9.65 1.87 -2.99
CA THR A 224 -9.28 0.64 -3.72
C THR A 224 -8.26 0.92 -4.83
N ARG A 225 -7.35 -0.04 -5.04
CA ARG A 225 -6.47 -0.15 -6.21
C ARG A 225 -7.03 -1.25 -7.11
N ALA A 226 -7.31 -0.92 -8.37
CA ALA A 226 -7.96 -1.83 -9.31
C ALA A 226 -7.48 -1.64 -10.75
N TRP A 227 -7.81 -2.61 -11.60
CA TRP A 227 -7.69 -2.51 -13.05
C TRP A 227 -9.10 -2.46 -13.64
N VAL A 228 -9.29 -1.59 -14.63
CA VAL A 228 -10.58 -1.41 -15.30
C VAL A 228 -10.37 -1.08 -16.77
N ASN A 229 -11.32 -1.41 -17.65
CA ASN A 229 -11.27 -0.90 -19.02
C ASN A 229 -11.20 0.63 -19.04
N THR A 230 -10.31 1.18 -19.87
CA THR A 230 -10.13 2.64 -20.05
C THR A 230 -11.44 3.36 -20.40
N SER A 231 -12.33 2.69 -21.13
CA SER A 231 -13.66 3.22 -21.49
C SER A 231 -14.59 3.46 -20.30
N GLU A 232 -14.36 2.82 -19.16
CA GLU A 232 -15.18 2.97 -17.95
C GLU A 232 -14.77 4.17 -17.08
N LEU A 233 -13.58 4.74 -17.29
CA LEU A 233 -13.06 5.83 -16.46
C LEU A 233 -14.01 7.03 -16.36
N PRO A 234 -14.69 7.48 -17.44
CA PRO A 234 -15.68 8.55 -17.34
C PRO A 234 -16.89 8.17 -16.45
N ALA A 235 -17.37 6.92 -16.54
CA ALA A 235 -18.51 6.45 -15.77
C ALA A 235 -18.17 6.35 -14.27
N ILE A 236 -16.97 5.83 -13.94
CA ILE A 236 -16.47 5.78 -12.55
C ILE A 236 -16.32 7.19 -11.99
N THR A 237 -15.73 8.12 -12.74
CA THR A 237 -15.50 9.51 -12.29
C THR A 237 -16.80 10.27 -12.09
N ALA A 238 -17.85 9.96 -12.87
CA ALA A 238 -19.17 10.56 -12.73
C ALA A 238 -19.98 9.99 -11.56
N ASN A 239 -19.54 8.90 -10.93
CA ASN A 239 -20.24 8.30 -9.81
C ASN A 239 -20.12 9.20 -8.56
N ALA A 240 -21.28 9.59 -7.99
CA ALA A 240 -21.33 10.49 -6.84
C ALA A 240 -20.66 9.97 -5.56
N GLN A 241 -20.42 8.66 -5.47
CA GLN A 241 -19.73 8.03 -4.34
C GLN A 241 -18.20 8.11 -4.47
N VAL A 242 -17.69 8.33 -5.68
CA VAL A 242 -16.26 8.47 -5.96
C VAL A 242 -15.86 9.92 -5.71
N TYR A 243 -14.99 10.13 -4.72
CA TYR A 243 -14.41 11.44 -4.43
C TYR A 243 -13.30 11.81 -5.44
N TYR A 244 -12.46 10.83 -5.75
CA TYR A 244 -11.29 11.00 -6.59
C TYR A 244 -10.88 9.68 -7.25
N LEU A 245 -10.48 9.78 -8.52
CA LEU A 245 -9.97 8.68 -9.32
C LEU A 245 -8.56 9.05 -9.79
N ASP A 246 -7.58 8.25 -9.43
CA ASP A 246 -6.19 8.43 -9.82
C ASP A 246 -5.82 7.54 -11.00
N VAL A 247 -5.27 8.13 -12.07
CA VAL A 247 -4.80 7.41 -13.26
C VAL A 247 -3.33 7.65 -13.60
N THR A 248 -2.55 8.29 -12.72
CA THR A 248 -1.18 8.74 -13.06
C THR A 248 -0.25 7.59 -13.40
N ALA A 249 -0.44 6.41 -12.81
CA ALA A 249 0.34 5.22 -13.13
C ALA A 249 0.31 4.88 -14.63
N ASN A 250 -0.82 5.11 -15.31
CA ASN A 250 -0.95 4.88 -16.75
C ASN A 250 -0.17 5.91 -17.57
N VAL A 251 -0.12 7.15 -17.10
CA VAL A 251 0.64 8.23 -17.75
C VAL A 251 2.14 7.99 -17.64
N VAL A 252 2.61 7.58 -16.45
CA VAL A 252 4.01 7.19 -16.24
C VAL A 252 4.40 6.05 -17.17
N ARG A 253 3.60 4.98 -17.26
CA ARG A 253 3.90 3.85 -18.16
C ARG A 253 3.89 4.24 -19.63
N SER A 254 2.95 5.10 -20.05
CA SER A 254 2.88 5.60 -21.42
C SER A 254 4.12 6.43 -21.79
N ASP A 255 4.55 7.30 -20.88
CA ASP A 255 5.73 8.15 -21.04
C ASP A 255 7.03 7.33 -21.12
N LEU A 256 7.19 6.35 -20.23
CA LEU A 256 8.31 5.40 -20.27
C LEU A 256 8.34 4.57 -21.55
N ALA A 257 7.17 4.10 -22.01
CA ALA A 257 7.07 3.37 -23.28
C ALA A 257 7.49 4.26 -24.46
N ALA A 258 7.07 5.53 -24.47
CA ALA A 258 7.47 6.51 -25.48
C ALA A 258 8.98 6.83 -25.43
N ALA A 259 9.58 6.79 -24.24
CA ALA A 259 11.03 6.91 -24.04
C ALA A 259 11.81 5.64 -24.44
N GLY A 260 11.13 4.59 -24.91
CA GLY A 260 11.76 3.34 -25.36
C GLY A 260 12.20 2.41 -24.23
N ILE A 261 11.69 2.61 -23.00
CA ILE A 261 12.02 1.76 -21.86
C ILE A 261 11.34 0.38 -22.01
N PRO A 262 12.12 -0.72 -22.01
CA PRO A 262 11.57 -2.06 -22.16
C PRO A 262 10.57 -2.40 -21.04
N ASN A 263 9.49 -3.11 -21.40
CA ASN A 263 8.46 -3.55 -20.45
C ASN A 263 7.80 -2.43 -19.63
N ALA A 264 7.83 -1.17 -20.11
CA ALA A 264 7.22 -0.02 -19.43
C ALA A 264 5.76 -0.26 -18.99
N ASN A 265 4.96 -0.99 -19.77
CA ASN A 265 3.57 -1.30 -19.42
C ASN A 265 3.40 -2.21 -18.18
N ASN A 266 4.47 -2.89 -17.75
CA ASN A 266 4.47 -3.83 -16.61
C ASN A 266 5.27 -3.32 -15.41
N ILE A 267 5.87 -2.13 -15.53
CA ILE A 267 6.60 -1.55 -14.40
C ILE A 267 5.64 -1.21 -13.28
N ASP A 268 6.14 -1.35 -12.07
CA ASP A 268 5.39 -0.97 -10.90
C ASP A 268 5.54 0.52 -10.66
N VAL A 269 4.41 1.18 -10.38
CA VAL A 269 4.37 2.63 -10.16
C VAL A 269 3.89 2.86 -8.74
N GLU A 270 4.76 3.42 -7.92
CA GLU A 270 4.45 3.82 -6.57
C GLU A 270 3.83 5.21 -6.58
N ASN A 271 2.62 5.28 -6.04
CA ASN A 271 1.91 6.52 -5.83
C ASN A 271 1.62 6.67 -4.33
N ASN A 272 2.44 7.46 -3.65
CA ASN A 272 2.29 7.74 -2.22
C ASN A 272 1.15 8.72 -1.90
N SER A 273 0.17 8.85 -2.80
CA SER A 273 -0.98 9.74 -2.61
C SER A 273 -2.00 9.26 -1.61
N LEU A 274 -1.98 7.96 -1.25
CA LEU A 274 -2.99 7.35 -0.39
C LEU A 274 -3.19 8.12 0.91
N GLY A 275 -2.14 8.33 1.70
CA GLY A 275 -2.26 9.06 2.97
C GLY A 275 -2.63 10.53 2.77
N ALA A 276 -2.08 11.15 1.73
CA ALA A 276 -2.26 12.57 1.48
C ALA A 276 -3.70 12.95 1.07
N VAL A 277 -4.24 12.21 0.09
CA VAL A 277 -5.62 12.36 -0.38
C VAL A 277 -6.59 11.91 0.71
N TYR A 278 -6.27 10.84 1.44
CA TYR A 278 -7.10 10.35 2.52
C TYR A 278 -7.29 11.39 3.64
N ASP A 279 -6.24 11.99 4.20
CA ASP A 279 -6.48 12.95 5.29
C ASP A 279 -7.26 14.18 4.79
N LEU A 280 -7.18 14.52 3.50
CA LEU A 280 -8.00 15.59 2.91
C LEU A 280 -9.49 15.21 2.89
N VAL A 281 -9.81 13.94 2.64
CA VAL A 281 -11.19 13.42 2.60
C VAL A 281 -11.77 13.28 3.99
N GLU A 282 -11.03 12.69 4.93
CA GLU A 282 -11.55 12.36 6.26
C GLU A 282 -11.35 13.45 7.32
N HIS A 283 -10.41 14.37 7.09
CA HIS A 283 -10.09 15.45 8.03
C HIS A 283 -10.12 16.84 7.38
N PRO A 284 -11.22 17.23 6.69
CA PRO A 284 -11.29 18.50 5.97
C PRO A 284 -11.17 19.74 6.88
N SER A 285 -11.34 19.58 8.20
CA SER A 285 -11.21 20.65 9.20
C SER A 285 -9.80 20.80 9.80
N LYS A 286 -8.85 19.92 9.43
CA LYS A 286 -7.46 19.98 9.90
C LYS A 286 -6.55 20.34 8.73
N PRO A 287 -6.33 21.63 8.44
CA PRO A 287 -5.42 22.01 7.37
C PRO A 287 -4.01 21.49 7.65
N ARG A 288 -3.38 20.90 6.63
CA ARG A 288 -1.95 20.59 6.68
C ARG A 288 -1.15 21.90 6.65
N LYS A 289 -0.05 21.95 7.39
CA LYS A 289 0.84 23.12 7.50
C LYS A 289 1.92 23.10 6.42
#